data_AF-A0A969GQJ5-F1
#
_entry.id   AF-A0A969GQJ5-F1
#
_cell.length_a   1.000
_cell.length_b   1.000
_cell.length_c   1.000
_cell.angle_alpha   90.00
_cell.angle_beta   90.00
_cell.angle_gamma   90.00
#
_symmetry.space_group_name_H-M   'P 1'
#
loop_
_entity.id
_entity.type
_entity.pdbx_description
1 polymer ?
#
loop_
_entity_poly.entity_id
_entity_poly.type
_entity_poly.pdbx_seq_one_letter_code
_entity_poly.pdbx_strand_id
1 'polypeptide(L)'
;MSHQPPKNKSKHIILTSHLNGNQKHGFPIHWGAANPIDRGPIIASLRGSGYRNVIGSHAGSYGIYRALAVASGVLDPDHKADLTNTSPIVNLGPHPSWSDPDKIVSLDPYGAMTGDLFAQFHSDNYDIFPTIAITKAHINIPEIKDEIAKGRLEIDGKILKEDGNLVVTKAAIDPVWYLPGIAKRLGIDQWDLRRALFQQTGGMFPELVTRPDLNVFLPPIGGTTVYVIGDETTIADPHYPLAVRVHDECNGSDVFGSDICTCRPYLVHGIEVCIQTAQVGGAGIIVYCRKEGRALGEVTKFLVYNARKRQLGGDRADAYFVRTECVAGVQDMRFQELMSDVLHWLGVTKIDRLVSMSNMKYDAITHSGIEVVERVPIPPDLIPADAAVEIAAKKAAGYYSDTAEPPLTQVKGRSY
;
A
#
# COMPACT_ATOMS: atom_id res chain seq x y z
N MET A 1 -41.30 -11.45 17.31
CA MET A 1 -40.33 -10.96 16.31
C MET A 1 -40.93 -11.19 14.93
N SER A 2 -41.41 -10.13 14.28
CA SER A 2 -42.03 -10.20 12.97
C SER A 2 -40.98 -10.49 11.90
N HIS A 3 -41.00 -11.70 11.33
CA HIS A 3 -40.27 -11.99 10.10
C HIS A 3 -40.85 -11.11 8.99
N GLN A 4 -40.12 -10.07 8.60
CA GLN A 4 -40.36 -9.42 7.31
C GLN A 4 -40.11 -10.44 6.19
N PRO A 5 -40.98 -10.52 5.18
CA PRO A 5 -40.76 -11.39 4.04
C PRO A 5 -39.49 -10.96 3.30
N PRO A 6 -38.73 -11.90 2.70
CA PRO A 6 -37.53 -11.56 1.95
C PRO A 6 -37.91 -10.60 0.81
N LYS A 7 -37.29 -9.41 0.78
CA LYS A 7 -37.40 -8.48 -0.34
C LYS A 7 -37.12 -9.25 -1.65
N ASN A 8 -37.98 -9.02 -2.64
CA ASN A 8 -38.00 -9.74 -3.91
C ASN A 8 -36.65 -9.56 -4.63
N LYS A 9 -35.74 -10.55 -4.49
CA LYS A 9 -34.43 -10.53 -5.15
C LYS A 9 -34.67 -10.50 -6.66
N SER A 10 -34.17 -9.48 -7.34
CA SER A 10 -34.18 -9.43 -8.82
C SER A 10 -33.62 -10.74 -9.36
N LYS A 11 -34.40 -11.45 -10.19
CA LYS A 11 -33.94 -12.67 -10.87
C LYS A 11 -32.93 -12.39 -11.98
N HIS A 12 -32.77 -11.13 -12.37
CA HIS A 12 -31.89 -10.71 -13.47
C HIS A 12 -30.68 -9.94 -12.93
N ILE A 13 -29.49 -10.39 -13.33
CA ILE A 13 -28.23 -9.71 -13.10
C ILE A 13 -28.01 -8.75 -14.28
N ILE A 14 -27.90 -7.46 -13.99
CA ILE A 14 -27.54 -6.45 -14.99
C ILE A 14 -26.01 -6.44 -15.09
N LEU A 15 -25.49 -6.83 -16.24
CA LEU A 15 -24.05 -6.76 -16.49
C LEU A 15 -23.62 -5.30 -16.64
N THR A 16 -22.55 -4.94 -15.94
CA THR A 16 -21.89 -3.62 -16.03
C THR A 16 -20.96 -3.51 -17.24
N SER A 17 -20.75 -4.61 -17.96
CA SER A 17 -19.83 -4.72 -19.10
C SER A 17 -20.27 -3.92 -20.32
N HIS A 18 -21.55 -3.62 -20.50
CA HIS A 18 -22.03 -2.89 -21.68
C HIS A 18 -22.75 -1.61 -21.29
N LEU A 19 -22.61 -0.57 -22.11
CA LEU A 19 -23.42 0.63 -22.01
C LEU A 19 -24.87 0.26 -22.37
N ASN A 20 -25.74 0.17 -21.37
CA ASN A 20 -27.17 0.23 -21.64
C ASN A 20 -27.48 1.65 -22.13
N GLY A 21 -28.17 1.81 -23.25
CA GLY A 21 -28.39 3.08 -23.97
C GLY A 21 -29.00 4.26 -23.19
N ASN A 22 -29.25 4.12 -21.89
CA ASN A 22 -29.69 5.15 -20.95
C ASN A 22 -28.63 5.54 -19.88
N GLN A 23 -27.41 5.00 -19.89
CA GLN A 23 -26.34 5.43 -18.97
C GLN A 23 -25.78 6.80 -19.41
N LYS A 24 -26.44 7.89 -19.00
CA LYS A 24 -25.83 9.22 -19.03
C LYS A 24 -24.82 9.31 -17.89
N HIS A 25 -23.55 9.59 -18.18
CA HIS A 25 -22.54 9.86 -17.16
C HIS A 25 -22.87 11.16 -16.43
N GLY A 26 -23.56 11.08 -15.29
CA GLY A 26 -23.77 12.25 -14.43
C GLY A 26 -22.48 12.76 -13.78
N PHE A 27 -21.44 11.91 -13.69
CA PHE A 27 -20.22 12.17 -12.92
C PHE A 27 -18.96 11.71 -13.67
N PRO A 28 -18.48 12.45 -14.69
CA PRO A 28 -17.16 12.20 -15.27
C PRO A 28 -16.05 12.41 -14.24
N ILE A 29 -14.93 11.68 -14.39
CA ILE A 29 -13.73 11.86 -13.56
C ILE A 29 -12.67 12.62 -14.36
N HIS A 30 -12.33 13.82 -13.91
CA HIS A 30 -11.25 14.64 -14.45
C HIS A 30 -10.00 14.50 -13.57
N TRP A 31 -9.22 13.44 -13.80
CA TRP A 31 -8.02 13.15 -13.01
C TRP A 31 -7.02 14.30 -13.05
N GLY A 32 -6.47 14.68 -11.90
CA GLY A 32 -5.56 15.83 -11.75
C GLY A 32 -6.26 17.20 -11.65
N ALA A 33 -7.59 17.29 -11.70
CA ALA A 33 -8.25 18.57 -11.44
C ALA A 33 -8.04 19.01 -9.97
N ALA A 34 -7.57 20.25 -9.77
CA ALA A 34 -7.26 20.79 -8.44
C ALA A 34 -8.50 21.04 -7.57
N ASN A 35 -9.63 21.36 -8.21
CA ASN A 35 -10.91 21.48 -7.51
C ASN A 35 -11.55 20.08 -7.43
N PRO A 36 -11.83 19.57 -6.22
CA PRO A 36 -12.41 18.23 -6.05
C PRO A 36 -13.79 18.07 -6.70
N ILE A 37 -14.58 19.15 -6.79
CA ILE A 37 -15.89 19.12 -7.43
C ILE A 37 -15.74 18.91 -8.93
N ASP A 38 -14.78 19.61 -9.56
CA ASP A 38 -14.47 19.46 -10.99
C ASP A 38 -13.78 18.12 -11.27
N ARG A 39 -12.97 17.59 -10.33
CA ARG A 39 -12.38 16.25 -10.41
C ARG A 39 -13.47 15.18 -10.48
N GLY A 40 -14.51 15.32 -9.66
CA GLY A 40 -15.62 14.39 -9.54
C GLY A 40 -15.41 13.27 -8.50
N PRO A 41 -16.49 12.71 -7.94
CA PRO A 41 -16.41 11.63 -6.95
C PRO A 41 -16.07 10.28 -7.60
N ILE A 42 -15.49 9.37 -6.80
CA ILE A 42 -15.41 7.95 -7.16
C ILE A 42 -16.71 7.27 -6.77
N ILE A 43 -17.40 6.69 -7.76
CA ILE A 43 -18.68 6.00 -7.58
C ILE A 43 -18.54 4.56 -8.06
N ALA A 44 -18.32 3.64 -7.12
CA ALA A 44 -18.29 2.19 -7.37
C ALA A 44 -19.54 1.47 -6.82
N SER A 45 -20.68 2.16 -6.73
CA SER A 45 -21.90 1.64 -6.10
C SER A 45 -22.42 0.37 -6.76
N LEU A 46 -22.92 -0.54 -5.93
CA LEU A 46 -23.50 -1.83 -6.32
C LEU A 46 -25.03 -1.77 -6.44
N ARG A 47 -25.67 -0.70 -5.97
CA ARG A 47 -27.13 -0.52 -5.91
C ARG A 47 -27.71 0.26 -7.09
N GLY A 48 -26.86 0.93 -7.87
CA GLY A 48 -27.24 1.69 -9.06
C GLY A 48 -26.15 1.73 -10.12
N SER A 49 -26.07 0.66 -10.92
CA SER A 49 -25.02 0.49 -11.95
C SER A 49 -24.96 1.61 -13.00
N GLY A 50 -26.02 2.40 -13.16
CA GLY A 50 -26.07 3.53 -14.08
C GLY A 50 -25.24 4.75 -13.67
N TYR A 51 -24.86 4.87 -12.40
CA TYR A 51 -24.09 6.01 -11.86
C TYR A 51 -22.61 5.70 -11.69
N ARG A 52 -22.20 4.47 -11.98
CA ARG A 52 -20.83 4.01 -11.80
C ARG A 52 -19.90 4.69 -12.79
N ASN A 53 -18.77 5.19 -12.30
CA ASN A 53 -17.74 5.83 -13.11
C ASN A 53 -16.35 5.19 -12.94
N VAL A 54 -16.29 3.99 -12.34
CA VAL A 54 -15.06 3.21 -12.15
C VAL A 54 -15.26 1.72 -12.47
N ILE A 55 -14.16 1.00 -12.63
CA ILE A 55 -14.09 -0.46 -12.73
C ILE A 55 -13.81 -1.02 -11.32
N GLY A 56 -14.42 -2.15 -10.97
CA GLY A 56 -14.27 -2.78 -9.65
C GLY A 56 -15.22 -2.22 -8.57
N SER A 57 -14.90 -2.45 -7.31
CA SER A 57 -15.74 -2.04 -6.17
C SER A 57 -14.88 -1.48 -5.05
N HIS A 58 -15.48 -0.67 -4.17
CA HIS A 58 -14.85 -0.26 -2.92
C HIS A 58 -14.50 -1.48 -2.03
N ALA A 59 -13.64 -1.24 -1.02
CA ALA A 59 -13.12 -2.23 -0.09
C ALA A 59 -12.17 -3.29 -0.69
N GLY A 60 -11.73 -3.12 -1.94
CA GLY A 60 -10.66 -3.91 -2.57
C GLY A 60 -10.83 -5.43 -2.38
N SER A 61 -9.82 -6.07 -1.79
CA SER A 61 -9.82 -7.51 -1.52
C SER A 61 -10.94 -7.98 -0.58
N TYR A 62 -11.58 -7.08 0.16
CA TYR A 62 -12.68 -7.40 1.08
C TYR A 62 -14.06 -7.45 0.40
N GLY A 63 -14.17 -7.02 -0.87
CA GLY A 63 -15.42 -7.07 -1.62
C GLY A 63 -16.02 -8.48 -1.73
N ILE A 64 -15.17 -9.51 -1.79
CA ILE A 64 -15.61 -10.92 -1.82
C ILE A 64 -16.29 -11.32 -0.51
N TYR A 65 -15.75 -10.91 0.64
CA TYR A 65 -16.37 -11.19 1.95
C TYR A 65 -17.71 -10.46 2.11
N ARG A 66 -17.82 -9.22 1.60
CA ARG A 66 -19.11 -8.53 1.52
C ARG A 66 -20.11 -9.32 0.68
N ALA A 67 -19.69 -9.84 -0.48
CA ALA A 67 -20.55 -10.67 -1.33
C ALA A 67 -21.02 -11.93 -0.61
N LEU A 68 -20.14 -12.61 0.13
CA LEU A 68 -20.51 -13.76 0.96
C LEU A 68 -21.49 -13.39 2.07
N ALA A 69 -21.30 -12.25 2.75
CA ALA A 69 -22.21 -11.77 3.78
C ALA A 69 -23.61 -11.45 3.23
N VAL A 70 -23.70 -10.93 2.01
CA VAL A 70 -24.98 -10.73 1.31
C VAL A 70 -25.61 -12.07 0.92
N ALA A 71 -24.81 -13.00 0.39
CA ALA A 71 -25.29 -14.32 -0.03
C ALA A 71 -25.82 -15.14 1.15
N SER A 72 -25.15 -15.07 2.31
CA SER A 72 -25.56 -15.73 3.55
C SER A 72 -26.68 -15.01 4.30
N GLY A 73 -27.07 -13.80 3.87
CA GLY A 73 -28.13 -12.99 4.50
C GLY A 73 -27.69 -12.22 5.75
N VAL A 74 -26.39 -12.20 6.07
CA VAL A 74 -25.82 -11.40 7.16
C VAL A 74 -25.88 -9.90 6.86
N LEU A 75 -25.77 -9.51 5.59
CA LEU A 75 -25.84 -8.12 5.14
C LEU A 75 -26.98 -7.93 4.13
N ASP A 76 -27.85 -6.94 4.36
CA ASP A 76 -28.82 -6.52 3.32
C ASP A 76 -28.03 -5.94 2.14
N PRO A 77 -28.18 -6.45 0.89
CA PRO A 77 -27.53 -5.86 -0.28
C PRO A 77 -27.83 -4.37 -0.47
N ASP A 78 -28.99 -3.92 0.00
CA ASP A 78 -29.45 -2.52 -0.05
C ASP A 78 -29.05 -1.72 1.21
N HIS A 79 -28.25 -2.28 2.11
CA HIS A 79 -27.76 -1.54 3.27
C HIS A 79 -26.99 -0.30 2.84
N LYS A 80 -27.40 0.86 3.37
CA LYS A 80 -26.70 2.14 3.23
C LYS A 80 -25.80 2.30 4.45
N ALA A 81 -24.49 2.42 4.22
CA ALA A 81 -23.56 2.68 5.31
C ALA A 81 -23.86 4.05 5.91
N ASP A 82 -23.90 4.12 7.24
CA ASP A 82 -23.90 5.39 7.96
C ASP A 82 -22.45 5.87 8.10
N LEU A 83 -22.14 6.98 7.45
CA LEU A 83 -20.82 7.61 7.47
C LEU A 83 -20.77 8.82 8.42
N THR A 84 -21.80 9.02 9.24
CA THR A 84 -21.82 10.09 10.23
C THR A 84 -20.63 9.94 11.20
N ASN A 85 -19.92 11.04 11.47
CA ASN A 85 -18.74 11.07 12.34
C ASN A 85 -17.58 10.15 11.88
N THR A 86 -17.46 9.89 10.57
CA THR A 86 -16.34 9.12 10.01
C THR A 86 -15.25 10.02 9.38
N SER A 87 -15.42 11.34 9.41
CA SER A 87 -14.44 12.29 8.87
C SER A 87 -13.09 12.19 9.59
N PRO A 88 -11.96 12.43 8.88
CA PRO A 88 -10.63 12.44 9.46
C PRO A 88 -10.51 13.36 10.69
N ILE A 89 -9.76 12.92 11.70
CA ILE A 89 -9.44 13.76 12.87
C ILE A 89 -8.18 14.61 12.67
N VAL A 90 -7.45 14.37 11.58
CA VAL A 90 -6.28 15.15 11.16
C VAL A 90 -6.42 15.41 9.67
N ASN A 91 -6.13 16.65 9.26
CA ASN A 91 -6.07 17.02 7.85
C ASN A 91 -4.64 16.87 7.35
N LEU A 92 -4.42 15.89 6.47
CA LEU A 92 -3.18 15.72 5.73
C LEU A 92 -3.43 16.26 4.32
N GLY A 93 -2.98 17.48 4.04
CA GLY A 93 -3.21 18.17 2.77
C GLY A 93 -4.41 19.13 2.75
N PRO A 94 -4.86 19.57 1.55
CA PRO A 94 -4.37 19.16 0.23
C PRO A 94 -2.96 19.66 -0.05
N HIS A 95 -2.20 18.91 -0.86
CA HIS A 95 -0.86 19.28 -1.32
C HIS A 95 -0.87 19.54 -2.83
N PRO A 96 0.06 20.35 -3.38
CA PRO A 96 0.11 20.65 -4.82
C PRO A 96 0.15 19.38 -5.71
N SER A 97 0.82 18.34 -5.24
CA SER A 97 0.91 17.02 -5.88
C SER A 97 -0.44 16.33 -6.12
N TRP A 98 -1.50 16.68 -5.38
CA TRP A 98 -2.84 16.08 -5.55
C TRP A 98 -3.50 16.46 -6.87
N SER A 99 -3.10 17.62 -7.41
CA SER A 99 -3.56 18.15 -8.70
C SER A 99 -2.60 17.85 -9.86
N ASP A 100 -1.52 17.11 -9.62
CA ASP A 100 -0.63 16.66 -10.68
C ASP A 100 -1.06 15.26 -11.15
N PRO A 101 -1.54 15.11 -12.40
CA PRO A 101 -2.07 13.85 -12.91
C PRO A 101 -1.00 12.75 -13.06
N ASP A 102 0.29 13.10 -13.04
CA ASP A 102 1.40 12.16 -13.19
C ASP A 102 2.03 11.75 -11.84
N LYS A 103 1.85 12.56 -10.78
CA LYS A 103 2.44 12.27 -9.45
C LYS A 103 1.68 11.18 -8.70
N ILE A 104 0.35 11.22 -8.71
CA ILE A 104 -0.50 10.27 -8.00
C ILE A 104 -1.42 9.58 -8.99
N VAL A 105 -1.23 8.27 -9.15
CA VAL A 105 -1.97 7.45 -10.13
C VAL A 105 -2.52 6.15 -9.51
N SER A 106 -2.19 5.83 -8.26
CA SER A 106 -2.54 4.56 -7.61
C SER A 106 -3.35 4.69 -6.31
N LEU A 107 -3.72 5.92 -5.90
CA LEU A 107 -4.68 6.22 -4.83
C LEU A 107 -5.55 7.43 -5.20
N ASP A 108 -6.67 7.63 -4.49
CA ASP A 108 -7.51 8.83 -4.61
C ASP A 108 -7.02 9.91 -3.63
N PRO A 109 -6.43 11.04 -4.10
CA PRO A 109 -5.91 12.06 -3.21
C PRO A 109 -6.97 12.65 -2.26
N TYR A 110 -8.22 12.74 -2.73
CA TYR A 110 -9.35 13.29 -1.97
C TYR A 110 -10.11 12.23 -1.18
N GLY A 111 -9.65 10.98 -1.20
CA GLY A 111 -10.38 9.82 -0.66
C GLY A 111 -10.69 9.89 0.83
N ALA A 112 -9.98 10.74 1.59
CA ALA A 112 -10.22 10.98 3.01
C ALA A 112 -11.35 11.99 3.28
N MET A 113 -11.61 12.88 2.31
CA MET A 113 -12.52 14.03 2.43
C MET A 113 -13.83 13.83 1.67
N THR A 114 -14.03 12.64 1.11
CA THR A 114 -15.16 12.32 0.23
C THR A 114 -16.52 12.65 0.84
N GLY A 115 -16.73 12.32 2.12
CA GLY A 115 -18.00 12.58 2.81
C GLY A 115 -18.32 14.07 2.91
N ASP A 116 -17.33 14.90 3.19
CA ASP A 116 -17.50 16.35 3.34
C ASP A 116 -17.62 17.05 1.98
N LEU A 117 -16.77 16.69 1.02
CA LEU A 117 -16.70 17.32 -0.30
C LEU A 117 -17.90 17.01 -1.18
N PHE A 118 -18.44 15.79 -1.09
CA PHE A 118 -19.51 15.33 -1.96
C PHE A 118 -20.84 15.13 -1.23
N ALA A 119 -21.00 15.73 -0.05
CA ALA A 119 -22.21 15.63 0.75
C ALA A 119 -23.49 15.97 -0.05
N GLN A 120 -23.42 17.01 -0.89
CA GLN A 120 -24.52 17.46 -1.74
C GLN A 120 -24.91 16.46 -2.85
N PHE A 121 -24.02 15.52 -3.19
CA PHE A 121 -24.25 14.49 -4.20
C PHE A 121 -24.76 13.18 -3.61
N HIS A 122 -25.00 13.11 -2.29
CA HIS A 122 -25.59 11.93 -1.69
C HIS A 122 -27.00 11.66 -2.24
N SER A 123 -27.23 10.41 -2.61
CA SER A 123 -28.49 9.93 -3.17
C SER A 123 -28.84 8.56 -2.56
N ASP A 124 -30.08 8.10 -2.78
CA ASP A 124 -30.46 6.72 -2.49
C ASP A 124 -30.11 5.77 -3.65
N ASN A 125 -29.72 6.33 -4.80
CA ASN A 125 -29.44 5.58 -6.02
C ASN A 125 -27.97 5.15 -6.18
N TYR A 126 -27.04 5.77 -5.46
CA TYR A 126 -25.62 5.44 -5.52
C TYR A 126 -24.89 5.89 -4.25
N ASP A 127 -23.77 5.23 -3.98
CA ASP A 127 -22.91 5.45 -2.83
C ASP A 127 -21.58 6.06 -3.27
N ILE A 128 -21.13 7.04 -2.50
CA ILE A 128 -19.79 7.62 -2.60
C ILE A 128 -19.08 7.29 -1.30
N PHE A 129 -18.07 6.42 -1.35
CA PHE A 129 -17.35 5.96 -0.16
C PHE A 129 -15.95 6.57 -0.07
N PRO A 130 -15.47 6.88 1.14
CA PRO A 130 -14.06 7.20 1.34
C PRO A 130 -13.20 6.00 0.95
N THR A 131 -12.07 6.28 0.32
CA THR A 131 -11.02 5.28 0.04
C THR A 131 -9.81 5.48 0.94
N ILE A 132 -9.81 6.53 1.76
CA ILE A 132 -8.80 6.78 2.79
C ILE A 132 -9.52 7.06 4.11
N ALA A 133 -9.04 6.47 5.20
CA ALA A 133 -9.51 6.77 6.55
C ALA A 133 -8.32 7.10 7.45
N ILE A 134 -8.41 8.20 8.21
CA ILE A 134 -7.32 8.72 9.05
C ILE A 134 -7.78 8.77 10.49
N THR A 135 -6.96 8.26 11.40
CA THR A 135 -7.23 8.30 12.85
C THR A 135 -5.94 8.34 13.67
N LYS A 136 -6.05 8.55 14.97
CA LYS A 136 -4.94 8.50 15.94
C LYS A 136 -5.02 7.22 16.73
N ALA A 137 -3.87 6.67 17.06
CA ALA A 137 -3.76 5.45 17.83
C ALA A 137 -2.49 5.45 18.67
N HIS A 138 -2.43 4.50 19.59
CA HIS A 138 -1.19 4.08 20.22
C HIS A 138 -0.79 2.74 19.63
N ILE A 139 0.50 2.56 19.33
CA ILE A 139 1.07 1.26 19.00
C ILE A 139 2.04 0.86 20.11
N ASN A 140 2.01 -0.42 20.47
CA ASN A 140 2.89 -1.00 21.48
C ASN A 140 3.48 -2.27 20.89
N ILE A 141 4.78 -2.27 20.64
CA ILE A 141 5.51 -3.46 20.17
C ILE A 141 6.63 -3.78 21.17
N PRO A 142 6.92 -5.06 21.42
CA PRO A 142 7.94 -5.47 22.39
C PRO A 142 9.30 -4.81 22.16
N GLU A 143 9.70 -4.66 20.91
CA GLU A 143 11.00 -4.13 20.55
C GLU A 143 11.20 -2.68 21.02
N ILE A 144 10.15 -1.85 21.04
CA ILE A 144 10.28 -0.48 21.57
C ILE A 144 10.74 -0.52 23.03
N LYS A 145 10.25 -1.47 23.83
CA LYS A 145 10.67 -1.63 25.23
C LYS A 145 12.11 -2.11 25.35
N ASP A 146 12.50 -3.03 24.49
CA ASP A 146 13.89 -3.51 24.42
C ASP A 146 14.85 -2.37 24.03
N GLU A 147 14.43 -1.51 23.11
CA GLU A 147 15.23 -0.36 22.66
C GLU A 147 15.33 0.75 23.71
N ILE A 148 14.28 0.98 24.49
CA ILE A 148 14.34 1.83 25.69
C ILE A 148 15.32 1.22 26.71
N ALA A 149 15.23 -0.09 26.98
CA ALA A 149 16.09 -0.75 27.96
C ALA A 149 17.58 -0.73 27.55
N LYS A 150 17.87 -0.73 26.25
CA LYS A 150 19.22 -0.56 25.69
C LYS A 150 19.69 0.90 25.65
N GLY A 151 18.82 1.86 25.97
CA GLY A 151 19.11 3.29 25.90
C GLY A 151 19.19 3.86 24.48
N ARG A 152 18.63 3.16 23.47
CA ARG A 152 18.59 3.64 22.07
C ARG A 152 17.38 4.52 21.77
N LEU A 153 16.32 4.39 22.57
CA LEU A 153 15.15 5.27 22.56
C LEU A 153 14.95 5.92 23.91
N GLU A 154 14.66 7.21 23.91
CA GLU A 154 14.35 7.99 25.10
C GLU A 154 12.84 8.21 25.23
N ILE A 155 12.32 8.18 26.44
CA ILE A 155 10.91 8.45 26.72
C ILE A 155 10.73 9.96 26.85
N ASP A 156 9.86 10.54 26.04
CA ASP A 156 9.57 11.99 26.03
C ASP A 156 8.18 12.35 26.61
N GLY A 157 7.35 11.34 26.90
CA GLY A 157 6.00 11.49 27.45
C GLY A 157 4.97 12.02 26.46
N LYS A 158 5.35 12.36 25.23
CA LYS A 158 4.51 12.92 24.16
C LYS A 158 4.37 11.97 22.97
N ILE A 159 5.47 11.63 22.30
CA ILE A 159 5.54 10.68 21.19
C ILE A 159 5.69 9.27 21.77
N LEU A 160 6.68 9.07 22.65
CA LEU A 160 6.91 7.81 23.33
C LEU A 160 6.54 7.93 24.82
N LYS A 161 5.51 7.18 25.23
CA LYS A 161 4.96 7.21 26.59
C LYS A 161 5.74 6.28 27.53
N GLU A 162 5.61 6.51 28.83
CA GLU A 162 6.31 5.76 29.88
C GLU A 162 6.04 4.24 29.86
N ASP A 163 4.85 3.83 29.39
CA ASP A 163 4.45 2.43 29.26
C ASP A 163 4.90 1.77 27.94
N GLY A 164 5.68 2.49 27.13
CA GLY A 164 6.17 2.05 25.82
C GLY A 164 5.13 2.22 24.69
N ASN A 165 3.99 2.88 24.94
CA ASN A 165 3.07 3.25 23.87
C ASN A 165 3.67 4.37 23.01
N LEU A 166 3.67 4.15 21.70
CA LEU A 166 4.03 5.13 20.70
C LEU A 166 2.76 5.78 20.13
N VAL A 167 2.65 7.10 20.25
CA VAL A 167 1.55 7.89 19.68
C VAL A 167 1.75 8.03 18.18
N VAL A 168 0.74 7.66 17.39
CA VAL A 168 0.78 7.74 15.93
C VAL A 168 -0.51 8.28 15.34
N THR A 169 -0.38 9.00 14.24
CA THR A 169 -1.47 9.17 13.29
C THR A 169 -1.37 8.07 12.25
N LYS A 170 -2.46 7.36 11.98
CA LYS A 170 -2.51 6.29 10.98
C LYS A 170 -3.52 6.60 9.88
N ALA A 171 -3.15 6.27 8.65
CA ALA A 171 -4.04 6.33 7.50
C ALA A 171 -4.13 4.95 6.85
N ALA A 172 -5.35 4.47 6.58
CA ALA A 172 -5.59 3.29 5.75
C ALA A 172 -6.02 3.75 4.35
N ILE A 173 -5.40 3.22 3.31
CA ILE A 173 -5.57 3.65 1.92
C ILE A 173 -5.93 2.45 1.05
N ASP A 174 -7.14 2.47 0.50
CA ASP A 174 -7.56 1.55 -0.56
C ASP A 174 -6.97 1.99 -1.91
N PRO A 175 -6.53 1.04 -2.75
CA PRO A 175 -5.94 1.36 -4.05
C PRO A 175 -7.00 1.88 -5.02
N VAL A 176 -6.65 2.97 -5.71
CA VAL A 176 -7.47 3.57 -6.78
C VAL A 176 -6.55 3.90 -7.94
N TRP A 177 -6.67 3.13 -9.02
CA TRP A 177 -5.76 3.23 -10.15
C TRP A 177 -6.34 4.07 -11.27
N TYR A 178 -5.63 5.13 -11.66
CA TYR A 178 -5.87 5.85 -12.88
C TYR A 178 -5.12 5.17 -14.03
N LEU A 179 -5.84 4.40 -14.85
CA LEU A 179 -5.27 3.50 -15.86
C LEU A 179 -4.34 4.21 -16.87
N PRO A 180 -4.65 5.42 -17.39
CA PRO A 180 -3.72 6.14 -18.27
C PRO A 180 -2.38 6.46 -17.57
N GLY A 181 -2.43 6.89 -16.30
CA GLY A 181 -1.24 7.20 -15.52
C GLY A 181 -0.40 5.95 -15.21
N ILE A 182 -1.05 4.83 -14.86
CA ILE A 182 -0.38 3.54 -14.66
C ILE A 182 0.31 3.09 -15.97
N ALA A 183 -0.39 3.14 -17.10
CA ALA A 183 0.16 2.75 -18.40
C ALA A 183 1.39 3.60 -18.78
N LYS A 184 1.29 4.93 -18.61
CA LYS A 184 2.40 5.87 -18.82
C LYS A 184 3.62 5.52 -17.96
N ARG A 185 3.40 5.24 -16.67
CA ARG A 185 4.48 4.92 -15.73
C ARG A 185 5.15 3.58 -16.03
N LEU A 186 4.40 2.63 -16.56
CA LEU A 186 4.92 1.34 -17.02
C LEU A 186 5.52 1.39 -18.44
N GLY A 187 5.41 2.52 -19.14
CA GLY A 187 5.91 2.66 -20.51
C GLY A 187 5.20 1.75 -21.52
N ILE A 188 3.93 1.41 -21.27
CA ILE A 188 3.12 0.52 -22.12
C ILE A 188 1.86 1.22 -22.61
N ASP A 189 1.28 0.70 -23.67
CA ASP A 189 -0.02 1.15 -24.17
C ASP A 189 -1.15 0.83 -23.16
N GLN A 190 -2.11 1.75 -23.02
CA GLN A 190 -3.21 1.61 -22.06
C GLN A 190 -4.10 0.40 -22.38
N TRP A 191 -4.31 0.10 -23.66
CA TRP A 191 -5.11 -1.04 -24.08
C TRP A 191 -4.41 -2.36 -23.77
N ASP A 192 -3.10 -2.43 -23.99
CA ASP A 192 -2.31 -3.61 -23.59
C ASP A 192 -2.33 -3.82 -22.07
N LEU A 193 -2.22 -2.75 -21.27
CA LEU A 193 -2.40 -2.83 -19.82
C LEU A 193 -3.78 -3.40 -19.46
N ARG A 194 -4.86 -2.83 -20.00
CA ARG A 194 -6.24 -3.27 -19.75
C ARG A 194 -6.46 -4.73 -20.14
N ARG A 195 -5.97 -5.13 -21.32
CA ARG A 195 -6.06 -6.51 -21.82
C ARG A 195 -5.30 -7.48 -20.92
N ALA A 196 -4.08 -7.13 -20.51
CA ALA A 196 -3.28 -7.94 -19.61
C ALA A 196 -3.97 -8.11 -18.26
N LEU A 197 -4.46 -7.02 -17.66
CA LEU A 197 -5.23 -7.08 -16.41
C LEU A 197 -6.46 -7.99 -16.55
N PHE A 198 -7.25 -7.87 -17.61
CA PHE A 198 -8.42 -8.72 -17.84
C PHE A 198 -8.05 -10.20 -18.00
N GLN A 199 -7.06 -10.51 -18.85
CA GLN A 199 -6.67 -11.89 -19.14
C GLN A 199 -6.00 -12.58 -17.94
N GLN A 200 -5.09 -11.89 -17.26
CA GLN A 200 -4.32 -12.45 -16.14
C GLN A 200 -5.14 -12.55 -14.85
N THR A 201 -6.28 -11.86 -14.77
CA THR A 201 -7.28 -12.04 -13.70
C THR A 201 -8.35 -13.07 -14.05
N GLY A 202 -8.19 -13.86 -15.12
CA GLY A 202 -9.17 -14.87 -15.53
C GLY A 202 -10.51 -14.27 -15.97
N GLY A 203 -10.51 -13.03 -16.47
CA GLY A 203 -11.68 -12.36 -17.00
C GLY A 203 -12.60 -11.71 -15.95
N MET A 204 -12.11 -11.50 -14.73
CA MET A 204 -12.91 -10.98 -13.61
C MET A 204 -13.55 -9.61 -13.85
N PHE A 205 -12.92 -8.75 -14.65
CA PHE A 205 -13.36 -7.37 -14.87
C PHE A 205 -13.56 -7.07 -16.37
N PRO A 206 -14.66 -7.52 -16.99
CA PRO A 206 -14.92 -7.30 -18.42
C PRO A 206 -14.86 -5.84 -18.85
N GLU A 207 -15.20 -4.90 -17.95
CA GLU A 207 -15.19 -3.45 -18.20
C GLU A 207 -13.81 -2.92 -18.60
N LEU A 208 -12.73 -3.61 -18.21
CA LEU A 208 -11.38 -3.25 -18.67
C LEU A 208 -11.30 -3.23 -20.20
N VAL A 209 -12.02 -4.14 -20.86
CA VAL A 209 -12.04 -4.31 -22.32
C VAL A 209 -13.28 -3.66 -22.93
N THR A 210 -14.44 -3.77 -22.29
CA THR A 210 -15.72 -3.37 -22.89
C THR A 210 -16.15 -1.93 -22.59
N ARG A 211 -15.50 -1.26 -21.63
CA ARG A 211 -15.80 0.12 -21.19
C ARG A 211 -14.56 1.01 -21.28
N PRO A 212 -14.19 1.46 -22.49
CA PRO A 212 -13.05 2.37 -22.69
C PRO A 212 -13.28 3.75 -22.05
N ASP A 213 -14.54 4.11 -21.77
CA ASP A 213 -14.94 5.33 -21.08
C ASP A 213 -14.53 5.37 -19.59
N LEU A 214 -14.36 4.20 -18.95
CA LEU A 214 -13.98 4.12 -17.54
C LEU A 214 -12.46 4.08 -17.39
N ASN A 215 -11.85 5.15 -16.89
CA ASN A 215 -10.39 5.26 -16.75
C ASN A 215 -9.86 4.97 -15.34
N VAL A 216 -10.75 4.75 -14.37
CA VAL A 216 -10.37 4.46 -12.98
C VAL A 216 -10.74 3.02 -12.63
N PHE A 217 -9.82 2.32 -11.98
CA PHE A 217 -9.96 0.93 -11.55
C PHE A 217 -9.68 0.81 -10.05
N LEU A 218 -10.56 0.11 -9.33
CA LEU A 218 -10.38 -0.25 -7.92
C LEU A 218 -9.95 -1.73 -7.89
N PRO A 219 -8.64 -2.02 -7.94
CA PRO A 219 -8.15 -3.39 -7.94
C PRO A 219 -8.40 -4.08 -6.60
N PRO A 220 -8.79 -5.36 -6.57
CA PRO A 220 -9.02 -6.10 -5.34
C PRO A 220 -7.72 -6.61 -4.70
N ILE A 221 -6.75 -5.72 -4.51
CA ILE A 221 -5.44 -6.02 -3.92
C ILE A 221 -5.33 -5.46 -2.50
N GLY A 222 -4.25 -5.83 -1.80
CA GLY A 222 -3.96 -5.26 -0.49
C GLY A 222 -3.71 -3.75 -0.55
N GLY A 223 -4.27 -3.02 0.42
CA GLY A 223 -4.08 -1.58 0.55
C GLY A 223 -2.73 -1.19 1.15
N THR A 224 -2.60 0.10 1.47
CA THR A 224 -1.44 0.68 2.14
C THR A 224 -1.87 1.28 3.48
N THR A 225 -1.08 1.04 4.52
CA THR A 225 -1.25 1.71 5.82
C THR A 225 -0.08 2.63 6.07
N VAL A 226 -0.33 3.88 6.42
CA VAL A 226 0.69 4.85 6.82
C VAL A 226 0.64 5.04 8.32
N TYR A 227 1.79 5.11 8.97
CA TYR A 227 1.95 5.55 10.35
C TYR A 227 2.85 6.78 10.35
N VAL A 228 2.33 7.89 10.86
CA VAL A 228 3.05 9.14 11.10
C VAL A 228 3.37 9.23 12.58
N ILE A 229 4.63 9.52 12.87
CA ILE A 229 5.20 9.70 14.20
C ILE A 229 5.69 11.15 14.30
N GLY A 230 5.31 11.87 15.34
CA GLY A 230 5.64 13.29 15.50
C GLY A 230 4.53 14.23 15.01
N ASP A 231 4.92 15.44 14.63
CA ASP A 231 4.01 16.48 14.15
C ASP A 231 3.75 16.33 12.65
N GLU A 232 2.50 16.06 12.29
CA GLU A 232 2.11 15.81 10.90
C GLU A 232 2.28 17.05 9.99
N THR A 233 2.30 18.25 10.57
CA THR A 233 2.46 19.51 9.80
C THR A 233 3.87 19.70 9.26
N THR A 234 4.86 19.02 9.85
CA THR A 234 6.26 19.10 9.45
C THR A 234 6.60 18.24 8.23
N ILE A 235 5.73 17.30 7.84
CA ILE A 235 6.02 16.31 6.79
C ILE A 235 6.33 16.96 5.43
N ALA A 236 5.54 17.95 5.04
CA ALA A 236 5.64 18.58 3.72
C ALA A 236 6.65 19.75 3.68
N ASP A 237 7.15 20.19 4.83
CA ASP A 237 8.10 21.30 4.94
C ASP A 237 9.54 20.76 4.93
N PRO A 238 10.33 21.02 3.87
CA PRO A 238 11.68 20.49 3.75
C PRO A 238 12.68 21.08 4.76
N HIS A 239 12.32 22.08 5.57
CA HIS A 239 13.19 22.60 6.62
C HIS A 239 13.23 21.70 7.87
N TYR A 240 12.21 20.86 8.06
CA TYR A 240 12.14 19.93 9.17
C TYR A 240 12.70 18.56 8.77
N PRO A 241 13.37 17.84 9.70
CA PRO A 241 13.95 16.55 9.37
C PRO A 241 12.86 15.48 9.17
N LEU A 242 12.97 14.71 8.10
CA LEU A 242 12.03 13.65 7.78
C LEU A 242 12.72 12.28 7.63
N ALA A 243 12.26 11.30 8.42
CA ALA A 243 12.65 9.90 8.27
C ALA A 243 11.51 9.10 7.65
N VAL A 244 11.84 8.27 6.66
CA VAL A 244 10.84 7.45 5.94
C VAL A 244 11.30 6.01 5.82
N ARG A 245 10.37 5.09 6.09
CA ARG A 245 10.50 3.67 5.80
C ARG A 245 9.30 3.19 4.98
N VAL A 246 9.55 2.82 3.73
CA VAL A 246 8.56 2.08 2.92
C VAL A 246 8.81 0.58 3.08
N HIS A 247 7.86 -0.12 3.67
CA HIS A 247 7.91 -1.53 4.03
C HIS A 247 6.92 -2.34 3.18
N ASP A 248 7.39 -3.46 2.61
CA ASP A 248 6.50 -4.42 1.96
C ASP A 248 6.22 -5.55 2.95
N GLU A 249 4.95 -5.89 3.10
CA GLU A 249 4.46 -6.94 4.02
C GLU A 249 5.24 -8.24 3.91
N CYS A 250 5.57 -8.81 5.08
CA CYS A 250 6.13 -10.13 5.24
C CYS A 250 5.53 -10.77 6.50
N ASN A 251 4.33 -11.33 6.40
CA ASN A 251 3.54 -11.89 7.50
C ASN A 251 4.37 -12.78 8.45
N GLY A 252 5.11 -13.75 7.90
CA GLY A 252 5.93 -14.66 8.70
C GLY A 252 7.01 -13.98 9.56
N SER A 253 7.59 -12.87 9.10
CA SER A 253 8.59 -12.13 9.88
C SER A 253 7.91 -11.07 10.73
N ASP A 254 7.07 -10.25 10.13
CA ASP A 254 6.44 -9.08 10.73
C ASP A 254 5.50 -9.47 11.87
N VAL A 255 4.83 -10.63 11.83
CA VAL A 255 3.92 -11.09 12.89
C VAL A 255 4.57 -12.13 13.79
N PHE A 256 5.28 -13.11 13.20
CA PHE A 256 5.75 -14.30 13.93
C PHE A 256 7.26 -14.34 14.19
N GLY A 257 8.01 -13.30 13.79
CA GLY A 257 9.44 -13.20 14.11
C GLY A 257 10.32 -14.23 13.38
N SER A 258 9.93 -14.68 12.19
CA SER A 258 10.78 -15.57 11.37
C SER A 258 12.17 -14.98 11.15
N ASP A 259 13.18 -15.81 11.37
CA ASP A 259 14.62 -15.51 11.29
C ASP A 259 15.22 -15.74 9.89
N ILE A 260 14.41 -16.14 8.91
CA ILE A 260 14.83 -16.43 7.53
C ILE A 260 15.07 -15.15 6.72
N CYS A 261 14.49 -14.03 7.14
CA CYS A 261 14.58 -12.75 6.45
C CYS A 261 14.78 -11.59 7.41
N THR A 262 15.08 -10.41 6.85
CA THR A 262 15.35 -9.19 7.63
C THR A 262 14.14 -8.26 7.74
N CYS A 263 12.94 -8.69 7.32
CA CYS A 263 11.76 -7.83 7.23
C CYS A 263 11.40 -7.17 8.57
N ARG A 264 11.14 -7.94 9.63
CA ARG A 264 10.80 -7.38 10.95
C ARG A 264 11.94 -6.58 11.59
N PRO A 265 13.20 -7.08 11.66
CA PRO A 265 14.31 -6.28 12.21
C PRO A 265 14.46 -4.92 11.52
N TYR A 266 14.25 -4.87 10.20
CA TYR A 266 14.38 -3.63 9.45
C TYR A 266 13.16 -2.71 9.58
N LEU A 267 11.96 -3.28 9.77
CA LEU A 267 10.77 -2.51 10.13
C LEU A 267 10.94 -1.84 11.49
N VAL A 268 11.42 -2.58 12.50
CA VAL A 268 11.69 -2.08 13.84
C VAL A 268 12.76 -0.98 13.82
N HIS A 269 13.86 -1.18 13.10
CA HIS A 269 14.87 -0.15 12.93
C HIS A 269 14.32 1.11 12.22
N GLY A 270 13.43 0.94 11.24
CA GLY A 270 12.71 2.05 10.63
C GLY A 270 11.87 2.84 11.62
N ILE A 271 11.16 2.14 12.52
CA ILE A 271 10.37 2.76 13.60
C ILE A 271 11.29 3.53 14.56
N GLU A 272 12.41 2.93 14.97
CA GLU A 272 13.40 3.57 15.85
C GLU A 272 13.92 4.90 15.26
N VAL A 273 14.38 4.89 14.01
CA VAL A 273 14.87 6.08 13.31
C VAL A 273 13.78 7.14 13.15
N CYS A 274 12.54 6.71 12.91
CA CYS A 274 11.38 7.60 12.82
C CYS A 274 11.06 8.27 14.16
N ILE A 275 11.11 7.53 15.28
CA ILE A 275 10.91 8.08 16.62
C ILE A 275 11.99 9.14 16.92
N GLN A 276 13.27 8.78 16.73
CA GLN A 276 14.39 9.69 17.00
C GLN A 276 14.29 10.99 16.18
N THR A 277 13.88 10.89 14.92
CA THR A 277 13.71 12.05 14.03
C THR A 277 12.54 12.93 14.47
N ALA A 278 11.44 12.32 14.91
CA ALA A 278 10.31 13.05 15.44
C ALA A 278 10.63 13.77 16.77
N GLN A 279 11.47 13.16 17.62
CA GLN A 279 11.86 13.71 18.92
C GLN A 279 12.70 14.98 18.82
N VAL A 280 13.45 15.16 17.73
CA VAL A 280 14.22 16.39 17.46
C VAL A 280 13.40 17.47 16.73
N GLY A 281 12.08 17.30 16.65
CA GLY A 281 11.14 18.28 16.10
C GLY A 281 10.76 18.05 14.63
N GLY A 282 11.13 16.92 14.04
CA GLY A 282 10.70 16.51 12.71
C GLY A 282 9.51 15.54 12.70
N ALA A 283 9.48 14.69 11.68
CA ALA A 283 8.50 13.61 11.56
C ALA A 283 9.14 12.29 11.10
N GLY A 284 8.47 11.20 11.45
CA GLY A 284 8.76 9.86 10.97
C GLY A 284 7.56 9.25 10.25
N ILE A 285 7.80 8.59 9.11
CA ILE A 285 6.75 7.95 8.32
C ILE A 285 7.09 6.48 8.07
N ILE A 286 6.20 5.59 8.49
CA ILE A 286 6.20 4.19 8.07
C ILE A 286 5.07 3.97 7.07
N VAL A 287 5.42 3.62 5.83
CA VAL A 287 4.46 3.18 4.82
C VAL A 287 4.50 1.66 4.77
N TYR A 288 3.40 1.00 5.11
CA TYR A 288 3.26 -0.45 5.08
C TYR A 288 2.39 -0.87 3.89
N CYS A 289 3.01 -1.38 2.84
CA CYS A 289 2.36 -1.87 1.63
C CYS A 289 2.08 -3.37 1.74
N ARG A 290 0.81 -3.77 1.54
CA ARG A 290 0.38 -5.17 1.61
C ARG A 290 0.73 -5.95 0.33
N LYS A 291 2.03 -6.13 0.11
CA LYS A 291 2.66 -6.77 -1.07
C LYS A 291 3.48 -8.01 -0.67
N GLU A 292 2.84 -8.97 -0.03
CA GLU A 292 3.48 -10.21 0.45
C GLU A 292 4.28 -10.95 -0.63
N GLY A 293 5.45 -11.45 -0.25
CA GLY A 293 6.27 -12.32 -1.09
C GLY A 293 6.72 -11.67 -2.40
N ARG A 294 7.02 -10.37 -2.40
CA ARG A 294 7.29 -9.59 -3.63
C ARG A 294 6.12 -9.57 -4.61
N ALA A 295 4.91 -9.46 -4.07
CA ALA A 295 3.65 -9.58 -4.81
C ALA A 295 3.42 -10.94 -5.50
N LEU A 296 4.14 -11.99 -5.10
CA LEU A 296 3.92 -13.38 -5.55
C LEU A 296 2.95 -14.15 -4.66
N GLY A 297 2.67 -13.63 -3.46
CA GLY A 297 1.89 -14.31 -2.43
C GLY A 297 2.69 -15.33 -1.61
N GLU A 298 2.08 -15.75 -0.50
CA GLU A 298 2.73 -16.58 0.52
C GLU A 298 3.01 -18.02 0.06
N VAL A 299 2.10 -18.62 -0.73
CA VAL A 299 2.27 -19.97 -1.26
C VAL A 299 3.53 -20.05 -2.13
N THR A 300 3.67 -19.14 -3.09
CA THR A 300 4.84 -19.08 -3.99
C THR A 300 6.12 -18.85 -3.21
N LYS A 301 6.09 -17.95 -2.21
CA LYS A 301 7.22 -17.70 -1.30
C LYS A 301 7.68 -18.98 -0.61
N PHE A 302 6.77 -19.79 -0.09
CA PHE A 302 7.12 -21.05 0.59
C PHE A 302 7.63 -22.11 -0.38
N LEU A 303 7.08 -22.18 -1.59
CA LEU A 303 7.62 -23.04 -2.66
C LEU A 303 9.07 -22.65 -2.99
N VAL A 304 9.37 -21.35 -3.10
CA VAL A 304 10.74 -20.84 -3.32
C VAL A 304 11.65 -21.20 -2.15
N TYR A 305 11.21 -21.06 -0.90
CA TYR A 305 12.00 -21.47 0.27
C TYR A 305 12.31 -22.96 0.24
N ASN A 306 11.34 -23.80 -0.08
CA ASN A 306 11.53 -25.24 -0.19
C ASN A 306 12.49 -25.58 -1.34
N ALA A 307 12.36 -24.93 -2.50
CA ALA A 307 13.26 -25.14 -3.63
C ALA A 307 14.70 -24.71 -3.32
N ARG A 308 14.88 -23.58 -2.64
CA ARG A 308 16.19 -23.09 -2.17
C ARG A 308 16.86 -24.02 -1.19
N LYS A 309 16.10 -24.60 -0.25
CA LYS A 309 16.66 -25.55 0.73
C LYS A 309 16.98 -26.91 0.14
N ARG A 310 16.16 -27.41 -0.81
CA ARG A 310 16.30 -28.75 -1.40
C ARG A 310 17.27 -28.84 -2.58
N GLN A 311 17.78 -27.71 -3.08
CA GLN A 311 18.74 -27.74 -4.19
C GLN A 311 20.07 -28.36 -3.75
N LEU A 312 20.82 -28.89 -4.72
CA LEU A 312 22.16 -29.42 -4.48
C LEU A 312 23.06 -28.30 -3.92
N GLY A 313 23.68 -28.57 -2.77
CA GLY A 313 24.51 -27.59 -2.07
C GLY A 313 23.76 -26.69 -1.07
N GLY A 314 22.45 -26.91 -0.86
CA GLY A 314 21.64 -26.24 0.16
C GLY A 314 21.24 -24.81 -0.22
N ASP A 315 20.80 -24.04 0.78
CA ASP A 315 20.43 -22.64 0.58
C ASP A 315 21.68 -21.78 0.41
N ARG A 316 21.88 -21.23 -0.79
CA ARG A 316 23.09 -20.48 -1.20
C ARG A 316 22.70 -19.13 -1.80
N ALA A 317 23.50 -18.11 -1.51
CA ALA A 317 23.22 -16.74 -1.95
C ALA A 317 23.26 -16.58 -3.48
N ASP A 318 24.19 -17.26 -4.16
CA ASP A 318 24.37 -17.20 -5.62
C ASP A 318 23.20 -17.80 -6.42
N ALA A 319 22.44 -18.72 -5.81
CA ALA A 319 21.27 -19.34 -6.43
C ALA A 319 19.94 -18.69 -5.98
N TYR A 320 19.97 -17.65 -5.14
CA TYR A 320 18.79 -17.10 -4.49
C TYR A 320 17.72 -16.67 -5.50
N PHE A 321 18.08 -15.77 -6.43
CA PHE A 321 17.14 -15.21 -7.39
C PHE A 321 16.78 -16.18 -8.50
N VAL A 322 17.74 -17.02 -8.92
CA VAL A 322 17.51 -18.09 -9.89
C VAL A 322 16.38 -19.01 -9.44
N ARG A 323 16.34 -19.38 -8.14
CA ARG A 323 15.25 -20.21 -7.62
C ARG A 323 13.90 -19.51 -7.59
N THR A 324 13.87 -18.22 -7.30
CA THR A 324 12.64 -17.43 -7.43
C THR A 324 12.15 -17.45 -8.87
N GLU A 325 13.01 -17.16 -9.82
CA GLU A 325 12.67 -17.13 -11.24
C GLU A 325 12.22 -18.50 -11.78
N CYS A 326 12.87 -19.61 -11.38
CA CYS A 326 12.43 -20.95 -11.76
C CYS A 326 11.00 -21.28 -11.30
N VAL A 327 10.57 -20.77 -10.15
CA VAL A 327 9.25 -21.08 -9.57
C VAL A 327 8.18 -20.07 -10.03
N ALA A 328 8.54 -18.78 -10.07
CA ALA A 328 7.60 -17.70 -10.32
C ALA A 328 7.66 -17.12 -11.75
N GLY A 329 8.64 -17.51 -12.56
CA GLY A 329 8.90 -16.95 -13.88
C GLY A 329 9.55 -15.56 -13.86
N VAL A 330 9.72 -14.96 -12.69
CA VAL A 330 10.32 -13.63 -12.48
C VAL A 330 10.90 -13.52 -11.07
N GLN A 331 11.86 -12.62 -10.87
CA GLN A 331 12.53 -12.41 -9.59
C GLN A 331 11.77 -11.49 -8.64
N ASP A 332 10.96 -10.58 -9.18
CA ASP A 332 10.15 -9.59 -8.45
C ASP A 332 8.93 -9.18 -9.29
N MET A 333 7.74 -9.18 -8.68
CA MET A 333 6.51 -8.69 -9.32
C MET A 333 6.02 -7.36 -8.73
N ARG A 334 6.80 -6.75 -7.82
CA ARG A 334 6.42 -5.48 -7.20
C ARG A 334 6.62 -4.34 -8.19
N PHE A 335 5.54 -3.62 -8.42
CA PHE A 335 5.59 -2.28 -9.00
C PHE A 335 5.93 -1.29 -7.88
N GLN A 336 7.22 -1.01 -7.77
CA GLN A 336 7.77 -0.09 -6.78
C GLN A 336 7.49 1.37 -7.18
N GLU A 337 7.36 1.64 -8.47
CA GLU A 337 7.05 2.93 -9.05
C GLU A 337 5.73 3.51 -8.53
N LEU A 338 4.81 2.69 -8.01
CA LEU A 338 3.56 3.15 -7.39
C LEU A 338 3.72 3.55 -5.92
N MET A 339 4.79 3.15 -5.24
CA MET A 339 4.96 3.40 -3.81
C MET A 339 5.20 4.87 -3.48
N SER A 340 5.68 5.67 -4.44
CA SER A 340 5.90 7.10 -4.25
C SER A 340 4.59 7.88 -4.11
N ASP A 341 3.48 7.35 -4.60
CA ASP A 341 2.20 8.08 -4.65
C ASP A 341 1.71 8.47 -3.26
N VAL A 342 1.92 7.62 -2.25
CA VAL A 342 1.55 7.95 -0.87
C VAL A 342 2.47 9.00 -0.26
N LEU A 343 3.74 9.07 -0.69
CA LEU A 343 4.67 10.12 -0.26
C LEU A 343 4.28 11.46 -0.90
N HIS A 344 3.93 11.45 -2.19
CA HIS A 344 3.35 12.61 -2.87
C HIS A 344 2.03 13.02 -2.24
N TRP A 345 1.18 12.08 -1.83
CA TRP A 345 -0.06 12.35 -1.12
C TRP A 345 0.17 13.05 0.22
N LEU A 346 1.26 12.71 0.93
CA LEU A 346 1.67 13.39 2.16
C LEU A 346 2.41 14.73 1.90
N GLY A 347 2.59 15.13 0.65
CA GLY A 347 3.29 16.36 0.28
C GLY A 347 4.82 16.29 0.39
N VAL A 348 5.40 15.09 0.50
CA VAL A 348 6.84 14.90 0.67
C VAL A 348 7.58 15.32 -0.60
N THR A 349 8.58 16.19 -0.44
CA THR A 349 9.49 16.64 -1.51
C THR A 349 10.94 16.31 -1.24
N LYS A 350 11.32 16.17 0.03
CA LYS A 350 12.65 15.77 0.50
C LYS A 350 12.53 14.76 1.64
N ILE A 351 13.40 13.75 1.67
CA ILE A 351 13.56 12.78 2.74
C ILE A 351 15.00 12.88 3.24
N ASP A 352 15.19 13.30 4.49
CA ASP A 352 16.52 13.38 5.08
C ASP A 352 17.09 11.98 5.34
N ARG A 353 16.27 11.05 5.85
CA ARG A 353 16.69 9.69 6.20
C ARG A 353 15.75 8.64 5.62
N LEU A 354 16.12 8.06 4.47
CA LEU A 354 15.40 6.93 3.88
C LEU A 354 15.95 5.63 4.45
N VAL A 355 15.19 4.96 5.31
CA VAL A 355 15.60 3.69 5.94
C VAL A 355 15.39 2.54 4.95
N SER A 356 16.30 2.37 4.00
CA SER A 356 16.21 1.36 2.94
C SER A 356 17.56 1.10 2.26
N MET A 357 17.88 -0.18 2.07
CA MET A 357 18.99 -0.64 1.22
C MET A 357 18.55 -0.97 -0.21
N SER A 358 17.25 -0.94 -0.51
CA SER A 358 16.73 -1.34 -1.83
C SER A 358 16.94 -0.23 -2.86
N ASN A 359 17.74 -0.49 -3.90
CA ASN A 359 17.88 0.44 -5.03
C ASN A 359 16.55 0.64 -5.75
N MET A 360 15.78 -0.42 -5.99
CA MET A 360 14.42 -0.28 -6.56
C MET A 360 13.52 0.69 -5.77
N LYS A 361 13.72 0.78 -4.45
CA LYS A 361 12.96 1.74 -3.63
C LYS A 361 13.48 3.16 -3.75
N TYR A 362 14.79 3.31 -3.63
CA TYR A 362 15.46 4.58 -3.79
C TYR A 362 15.21 5.19 -5.17
N ASP A 363 15.40 4.40 -6.24
CA ASP A 363 15.24 4.83 -7.63
C ASP A 363 13.80 5.25 -7.90
N ALA A 364 12.80 4.47 -7.48
CA ALA A 364 11.40 4.84 -7.66
C ALA A 364 11.03 6.14 -6.93
N ILE A 365 11.54 6.36 -5.71
CA ILE A 365 11.30 7.60 -4.95
C ILE A 365 11.97 8.79 -5.64
N THR A 366 13.26 8.67 -5.96
CA THR A 366 14.04 9.76 -6.57
C THR A 366 13.61 10.09 -7.99
N HIS A 367 13.33 9.10 -8.83
CA HIS A 367 12.75 9.33 -10.17
C HIS A 367 11.36 9.96 -10.13
N SER A 368 10.61 9.80 -9.03
CA SER A 368 9.34 10.50 -8.84
C SER A 368 9.51 11.98 -8.47
N GLY A 369 10.75 12.45 -8.30
CA GLY A 369 11.11 13.83 -7.99
C GLY A 369 11.20 14.16 -6.50
N ILE A 370 11.36 13.14 -5.63
CA ILE A 370 11.61 13.33 -4.20
C ILE A 370 13.12 13.25 -3.95
N GLU A 371 13.68 14.28 -3.34
CA GLU A 371 15.09 14.27 -2.93
C GLU A 371 15.31 13.30 -1.76
N VAL A 372 16.40 12.53 -1.78
CA VAL A 372 16.81 11.65 -0.67
C VAL A 372 18.23 12.03 -0.27
N VAL A 373 18.41 12.51 0.96
CA VAL A 373 19.71 12.98 1.47
C VAL A 373 20.57 11.81 1.93
N GLU A 374 20.02 10.92 2.76
CA GLU A 374 20.72 9.77 3.32
C GLU A 374 19.90 8.49 3.15
N ARG A 375 20.60 7.38 2.85
CA ARG A 375 20.03 6.03 2.93
C ARG A 375 20.57 5.34 4.18
N VAL A 376 19.68 4.98 5.10
CA VAL A 376 20.05 4.33 6.36
C VAL A 376 19.94 2.81 6.20
N PRO A 377 21.06 2.05 6.24
CA PRO A 377 21.04 0.60 6.15
C PRO A 377 20.58 -0.06 7.44
N ILE A 378 20.26 -1.36 7.39
CA ILE A 378 20.05 -2.13 8.63
C ILE A 378 21.39 -2.35 9.35
N PRO A 379 21.47 -2.13 10.68
CA PRO A 379 22.64 -2.47 11.48
C PRO A 379 23.02 -3.96 11.39
N PRO A 380 24.31 -4.33 11.29
CA PRO A 380 24.73 -5.72 11.19
C PRO A 380 24.27 -6.62 12.35
N ASP A 381 24.19 -6.08 13.56
CA ASP A 381 23.74 -6.78 14.77
C ASP A 381 22.25 -7.13 14.75
N LEU A 382 21.46 -6.47 13.89
CA LEU A 382 20.03 -6.74 13.69
C LEU A 382 19.76 -7.75 12.57
N ILE A 383 20.79 -8.26 11.88
CA ILE A 383 20.63 -9.26 10.82
C ILE A 383 20.63 -10.67 11.45
N PRO A 384 19.52 -11.42 11.39
CA PRO A 384 19.51 -12.81 11.83
C PRO A 384 20.51 -13.67 11.04
N ALA A 385 21.09 -14.68 11.69
CA ALA A 385 22.11 -15.54 11.07
C ALA A 385 21.63 -16.17 9.74
N ASP A 386 20.38 -16.67 9.71
CA ASP A 386 19.80 -17.28 8.51
C ASP A 386 19.47 -16.26 7.40
N ALA A 387 19.24 -15.01 7.78
CA ALA A 387 19.00 -13.93 6.83
C ALA A 387 20.29 -13.44 6.15
N ALA A 388 21.47 -13.93 6.56
CA ALA A 388 22.73 -13.60 5.91
C ALA A 388 22.77 -14.02 4.43
N VAL A 389 22.15 -15.17 4.09
CA VAL A 389 22.01 -15.63 2.69
C VAL A 389 21.22 -14.62 1.86
N GLU A 390 20.10 -14.13 2.41
CA GLU A 390 19.26 -13.14 1.76
C GLU A 390 19.99 -11.81 1.59
N ILE A 391 20.65 -11.31 2.63
CA ILE A 391 21.35 -10.03 2.59
C ILE A 391 22.52 -10.09 1.61
N ALA A 392 23.32 -11.15 1.63
CA ALA A 392 24.43 -11.32 0.69
C ALA A 392 23.94 -11.36 -0.76
N ALA A 393 22.87 -12.13 -1.04
CA ALA A 393 22.28 -12.18 -2.38
C ALA A 393 21.75 -10.80 -2.81
N LYS A 394 21.06 -10.09 -1.92
CA LYS A 394 20.52 -8.75 -2.21
C LYS A 394 21.61 -7.72 -2.48
N LYS A 395 22.69 -7.69 -1.69
CA LYS A 395 23.84 -6.79 -1.90
C LYS A 395 24.46 -7.01 -3.27
N ALA A 396 24.72 -8.27 -3.63
CA ALA A 396 25.24 -8.64 -4.95
C ALA A 396 24.30 -8.29 -6.11
N ALA A 397 22.99 -8.31 -5.89
CA ALA A 397 21.98 -7.86 -6.87
C ALA A 397 21.79 -6.32 -6.87
N GLY A 398 22.68 -5.57 -6.22
CA GLY A 398 22.67 -4.10 -6.23
C GLY A 398 21.88 -3.47 -5.08
N TYR A 399 21.81 -4.08 -3.89
CA TYR A 399 21.37 -3.35 -2.70
C TYR A 399 22.52 -2.50 -2.13
N TYR A 400 22.21 -1.29 -1.66
CA TYR A 400 23.16 -0.39 -1.04
C TYR A 400 23.80 -1.00 0.23
N SER A 401 25.11 -0.81 0.39
CA SER A 401 25.90 -1.30 1.52
C SER A 401 27.15 -0.43 1.69
N ASP A 402 27.46 -0.03 2.92
CA ASP A 402 28.70 0.69 3.25
C ASP A 402 29.91 -0.24 3.46
N THR A 403 29.71 -1.57 3.38
CA THR A 403 30.73 -2.59 3.65
C THR A 403 31.03 -3.48 2.46
N ALA A 404 32.30 -3.89 2.31
CA ALA A 404 32.80 -4.79 1.27
C ALA A 404 32.35 -6.25 1.47
N GLU A 405 32.19 -6.99 0.36
CA GLU A 405 31.53 -8.29 0.34
C GLU A 405 32.46 -9.50 0.57
N PRO A 406 32.05 -10.50 1.37
CA PRO A 406 32.62 -11.85 1.28
C PRO A 406 32.11 -12.59 0.02
N PRO A 407 32.84 -13.58 -0.51
CA PRO A 407 32.42 -14.31 -1.71
C PRO A 407 31.08 -15.01 -1.53
N LEU A 408 30.12 -14.80 -2.45
CA LEU A 408 28.75 -15.38 -2.38
C LEU A 408 28.72 -16.90 -2.22
N THR A 409 29.73 -17.59 -2.73
CA THR A 409 29.88 -19.06 -2.65
C THR A 409 30.15 -19.58 -1.23
N GLN A 410 30.53 -18.70 -0.30
CA GLN A 410 30.83 -19.03 1.10
C GLN A 410 29.62 -18.84 2.03
N VAL A 411 28.56 -18.13 1.58
CA VAL A 411 27.37 -17.86 2.40
C VAL A 411 26.33 -18.96 2.21
N LYS A 412 26.13 -19.76 3.26
CA LYS A 412 25.17 -20.89 3.28
C LYS A 412 24.19 -20.76 4.44
N GLY A 413 22.93 -21.09 4.19
CA GLY A 413 21.89 -21.18 5.21
C GLY A 413 21.98 -22.49 6.01
N ARG A 414 21.18 -22.61 7.08
CA ARG A 414 21.09 -23.84 7.89
C ARG A 414 20.69 -25.07 7.05
N SER A 415 21.35 -26.19 7.32
CA SER A 415 20.91 -27.53 6.91
C SER A 415 19.90 -28.08 7.92
N TYR A 416 18.80 -28.67 7.43
CA TYR A 416 17.81 -29.36 8.26
C TYR A 416 17.88 -30.87 8.03
#